data_AF-A0AAW0H8T6-F1
#
_entry.id   AF-A0AAW0H8T6-F1
#
_cell.length_a   1.000
_cell.length_b   1.000
_cell.length_c   1.000
_cell.angle_alpha   90.00
_cell.angle_beta   90.00
_cell.angle_gamma   90.00
#
_symmetry.space_group_name_H-M   'P 1'
#
loop_
_entity.id
_entity.type
_entity.pdbx_description
1 polymer ?
#
loop_
_entity_poly.entity_id
_entity_poly.type
_entity_poly.pdbx_seq_one_letter_code
_entity_poly.pdbx_strand_id
1 'polypeptide(L)'
;MKRTHLLLVGVYLLSFSRAEEGLNFPTYDGKDRVVSVSEKSFKQMLKRYEVLCLYYHEPVSSDKVAQKQFQLKEIVLEVSEWGSGHLSE
;
A
#
# COMPACT_ATOMS: atom_id res chain seq x y z
N MET A 1 24.61 -11.45 -49.55
CA MET A 1 23.22 -11.84 -49.21
C MET A 1 23.05 -12.47 -47.81
N LYS A 2 23.99 -13.25 -47.26
CA LYS A 2 23.82 -13.89 -45.94
C LYS A 2 23.78 -12.90 -44.74
N ARG A 3 24.58 -11.83 -44.82
CA ARG A 3 24.65 -10.77 -43.79
C ARG A 3 23.36 -9.95 -43.67
N THR A 4 22.69 -9.68 -44.78
CA THR A 4 21.43 -8.92 -44.80
C THR A 4 20.29 -9.70 -44.16
N HIS A 5 20.26 -11.04 -44.33
CA HIS A 5 19.29 -11.89 -43.62
C HIS A 5 19.56 -11.93 -42.11
N LEU A 6 20.82 -11.98 -41.68
CA LEU A 6 21.16 -11.96 -40.25
C LEU A 6 20.70 -10.66 -39.57
N LEU A 7 20.88 -9.51 -40.25
CA LEU A 7 20.41 -8.22 -39.77
C LEU A 7 18.87 -8.16 -39.71
N LEU A 8 18.19 -8.70 -40.73
CA LEU A 8 16.73 -8.73 -40.77
C LEU A 8 16.15 -9.57 -39.61
N VAL A 9 16.75 -10.73 -39.33
CA VAL A 9 16.35 -11.59 -38.21
C VAL A 9 16.66 -10.92 -36.87
N GLY A 10 17.81 -10.27 -36.74
CA GLY A 10 18.17 -9.54 -35.50
C GLY A 10 17.19 -8.41 -35.18
N VAL A 11 16.80 -7.62 -36.18
CA VAL A 11 15.81 -6.53 -36.01
C VAL A 11 14.42 -7.08 -35.69
N TYR A 12 14.03 -8.20 -36.31
CA TYR A 12 12.75 -8.86 -36.03
C TYR A 12 12.68 -9.38 -34.59
N LEU A 13 13.76 -9.98 -34.08
CA LEU A 13 13.86 -10.46 -32.70
C LEU A 13 13.85 -9.31 -31.67
N LEU A 14 14.52 -8.19 -31.95
CA LEU A 14 14.49 -7.01 -31.08
C LEU A 14 13.09 -6.40 -30.97
N SER A 15 12.30 -6.49 -32.04
CA SER A 15 10.92 -6.00 -32.07
C SER A 15 9.97 -6.88 -31.25
N PHE A 16 10.34 -8.15 -31.02
CA PHE A 16 9.61 -9.09 -30.17
C PHE A 16 10.00 -9.00 -28.69
N SER A 17 11.18 -8.45 -28.36
CA SER A 17 11.59 -8.18 -26.99
C SER A 17 11.01 -6.85 -26.49
N ARG A 18 9.71 -6.81 -26.22
CA ARG A 18 9.09 -5.73 -25.46
C ARG A 18 9.40 -5.99 -23.97
N ALA A 19 10.24 -5.16 -23.36
CA ALA A 19 10.42 -5.19 -21.92
C ALA A 19 9.06 -4.93 -21.26
N GLU A 20 8.65 -5.79 -20.33
CA GLU A 20 7.48 -5.50 -19.50
C GLU A 20 7.71 -4.21 -18.71
N GLU A 21 6.62 -3.47 -18.49
CA GLU A 21 6.64 -2.28 -17.64
C GLU A 21 7.20 -2.70 -16.27
N GLY A 22 8.25 -2.00 -15.84
CA GLY A 22 8.95 -2.32 -14.60
C GLY A 22 8.02 -2.29 -13.39
N LEU A 23 8.43 -2.96 -12.32
CA LEU A 23 7.68 -2.99 -11.06
C LEU A 23 7.37 -1.56 -10.60
N ASN A 24 6.08 -1.26 -10.41
CA ASN A 24 5.69 0.02 -9.85
C ASN A 24 6.04 0.04 -8.37
N PHE A 25 6.59 1.16 -7.90
CA PHE A 25 6.69 1.37 -6.47
C PHE A 25 5.29 1.27 -5.89
N PRO A 26 5.14 0.54 -4.78
CA PRO A 26 3.86 0.41 -4.17
C PRO A 26 3.42 1.88 -3.83
N THR A 27 2.14 2.22 -4.00
CA THR A 27 1.54 3.51 -3.59
C THR A 27 0.35 3.29 -2.66
N TYR A 28 0.12 4.21 -1.70
CA TYR A 28 -1.04 4.16 -0.80
C TYR A 28 -2.34 3.97 -1.59
N ASP A 29 -3.11 2.93 -1.22
CA ASP A 29 -4.26 2.44 -1.98
C ASP A 29 -5.59 3.13 -1.63
N GLY A 30 -5.58 4.04 -0.66
CA GLY A 30 -6.76 4.76 -0.20
C GLY A 30 -7.78 3.88 0.54
N LYS A 31 -7.41 2.65 0.91
CA LYS A 31 -8.28 1.76 1.68
C LYS A 31 -8.15 2.06 3.16
N ASP A 32 -9.29 2.27 3.81
CA ASP A 32 -9.36 2.41 5.25
C ASP A 32 -9.02 1.08 5.94
N ARG A 33 -7.89 1.08 6.64
CA ARG A 33 -7.37 -0.05 7.43
C ARG A 33 -7.52 0.20 8.93
N VAL A 34 -7.81 1.43 9.35
CA VAL A 34 -7.89 1.82 10.76
C VAL A 34 -9.32 1.60 11.25
N VAL A 35 -9.53 0.48 11.93
CA VAL A 35 -10.86 0.13 12.42
C VAL A 35 -11.12 0.76 13.78
N SER A 36 -12.27 1.43 13.92
CA SER A 36 -12.73 1.94 15.22
C SER A 36 -12.98 0.81 16.23
N VAL A 37 -12.30 0.89 17.37
CA VAL A 37 -12.43 -0.09 18.44
C VAL A 37 -13.50 0.38 19.42
N SER A 38 -14.51 -0.47 19.64
CA SER A 38 -15.53 -0.29 20.67
C SER A 38 -15.50 -1.47 21.65
N GLU A 39 -16.09 -1.32 22.83
CA GLU A 39 -16.17 -2.42 23.81
C GLU A 39 -16.79 -3.71 23.23
N LYS A 40 -17.72 -3.56 22.27
CA LYS A 40 -18.40 -4.67 21.60
C LYS A 40 -17.52 -5.35 20.55
N SER A 41 -16.75 -4.58 19.77
CA SER A 41 -15.88 -5.11 18.71
C SER A 41 -14.51 -5.57 19.23
N PHE A 42 -14.05 -5.04 20.37
CA PHE A 42 -12.70 -5.31 20.90
C PHE A 42 -12.41 -6.80 21.09
N LYS A 43 -13.33 -7.54 21.72
CA LYS A 43 -13.18 -9.00 21.92
C LYS A 43 -13.14 -9.79 20.62
N GLN A 44 -13.81 -9.30 19.58
CA GLN A 44 -13.79 -9.93 18.26
C GLN A 44 -12.47 -9.64 17.53
N MET A 45 -11.95 -8.42 17.65
CA MET A 45 -10.67 -8.02 17.04
C MET A 45 -9.48 -8.75 17.67
N LEU A 46 -9.45 -8.90 18.99
CA LEU A 46 -8.42 -9.70 19.69
C LEU A 46 -8.37 -11.16 19.23
N LYS A 47 -9.48 -11.71 18.72
CA LYS A 47 -9.53 -13.08 18.17
C LYS A 47 -9.16 -13.14 16.70
N ARG A 48 -9.35 -12.04 15.96
CA ARG A 48 -9.14 -11.97 14.52
C ARG A 48 -7.68 -11.70 14.16
N TYR A 49 -7.00 -10.90 14.97
CA TYR A 49 -5.64 -10.46 14.70
C TYR A 49 -4.67 -11.01 15.75
N GLU A 50 -3.53 -11.52 15.30
CA GLU A 50 -2.45 -11.95 16.19
C GLU A 50 -1.78 -10.75 16.88
N VAL A 51 -1.61 -9.65 16.14
CA VAL A 51 -1.08 -8.38 16.63
C VAL A 51 -2.12 -7.30 16.41
N LEU A 52 -2.41 -6.51 17.45
CA LEU A 52 -3.33 -5.39 17.40
C LEU A 52 -2.61 -4.11 17.81
N CYS A 53 -2.55 -3.13 16.89
CA CYS A 53 -2.06 -1.79 17.20
C CYS A 53 -3.23 -0.91 17.64
N LEU A 54 -3.14 -0.32 18.83
CA LEU A 54 -4.17 0.55 19.38
C LEU A 54 -3.66 1.98 19.45
N TYR A 55 -4.33 2.88 18.74
CA TYR A 55 -4.07 4.32 18.83
C TYR A 55 -5.00 4.95 19.86
N TYR A 56 -4.52 5.11 21.09
CA TYR A 56 -5.27 5.80 22.15
C TYR A 56 -5.11 7.32 22.02
N HIS A 57 -6.24 8.02 22.01
CA HIS A 57 -6.26 9.48 21.92
C HIS A 57 -7.42 10.07 22.72
N GLU A 58 -7.29 11.33 23.12
CA GLU A 58 -8.38 12.11 23.72
C GLU A 58 -9.47 12.43 22.68
N PRO A 59 -10.73 12.69 23.12
CA PRO A 59 -11.77 13.15 22.22
C PRO A 59 -11.32 14.39 21.43
N VAL A 60 -11.45 14.32 20.11
CA VAL A 60 -11.03 15.41 19.24
C VAL A 60 -11.96 16.60 19.48
N SER A 61 -11.39 17.77 19.73
CA SER A 61 -12.16 19.00 19.91
C SER A 61 -12.93 19.35 18.64
N SER A 62 -14.00 20.15 18.76
CA SER A 62 -14.80 20.60 17.61
C SER A 62 -14.07 21.61 16.71
N ASP A 63 -12.80 21.92 17.00
CA ASP A 63 -12.00 22.83 16.20
C ASP A 63 -11.61 22.19 14.86
N LYS A 64 -11.74 22.96 13.78
CA LYS A 64 -11.49 22.46 12.41
C LYS A 64 -10.03 22.05 12.20
N VAL A 65 -9.08 22.71 12.86
CA VAL A 65 -7.66 22.37 12.74
C VAL A 65 -7.40 21.07 13.48
N ALA A 66 -7.92 20.92 14.69
CA ALA A 66 -7.79 19.70 15.47
C ALA A 66 -8.36 18.47 14.73
N GLN A 67 -9.54 18.59 14.11
CA GLN A 67 -10.14 17.52 13.30
C GLN A 67 -9.27 17.14 12.09
N LYS A 68 -8.74 18.13 11.36
CA LYS A 68 -7.83 17.85 10.24
C LYS A 68 -6.53 17.18 10.68
N GLN A 69 -5.97 17.61 11.79
CA GLN A 69 -4.76 16.99 12.35
C GLN A 69 -5.03 15.54 12.77
N PHE A 70 -6.21 15.26 13.32
CA PHE A 70 -6.62 13.90 13.64
C PHE A 70 -6.73 13.03 12.38
N GLN A 71 -7.43 13.49 11.35
CA GLN A 71 -7.57 12.77 10.07
C GLN A 71 -6.21 12.50 9.40
N LEU A 72 -5.29 13.45 9.42
CA LEU A 72 -3.95 13.26 8.88
C LEU A 72 -3.18 12.16 9.64
N LYS A 73 -3.35 12.07 10.96
CA LYS A 73 -2.73 11.02 11.77
C LYS A 73 -3.31 9.65 11.44
N GLU A 74 -4.63 9.54 11.24
CA GLU A 74 -5.27 8.28 10.81
C GLU A 74 -4.70 7.81 9.47
N ILE A 75 -4.60 8.71 8.47
CA ILE A 75 -4.00 8.39 7.16
C ILE A 75 -2.55 7.89 7.31
N VAL A 76 -1.75 8.52 8.17
CA VAL A 76 -0.37 8.07 8.40
C VAL A 76 -0.32 6.67 9.02
N LEU A 77 -1.25 6.34 9.91
CA LEU A 77 -1.37 5.00 10.50
C LEU A 77 -1.77 3.96 9.45
N GLU A 78 -2.64 4.30 8.50
CA GLU A 78 -2.99 3.41 7.38
C GLU A 78 -1.80 3.11 6.45
N VAL A 79 -0.98 4.12 6.15
CA VAL A 79 0.18 3.98 5.25
C VAL A 79 1.32 3.19 5.90
N SER A 80 1.51 3.32 7.21
CA SER A 80 2.62 2.66 7.91
C SER A 80 2.44 1.14 8.03
N GLU A 81 1.20 0.64 8.10
CA GLU A 81 0.95 -0.82 8.00
C GLU A 81 1.37 -1.39 6.64
N TRP A 82 1.17 -0.63 5.58
CA TRP A 82 1.43 -1.11 4.23
C TRP A 82 2.92 -1.34 3.95
N GLY A 83 3.82 -0.66 4.67
CA GLY A 83 5.27 -0.88 4.57
C GLY A 83 5.78 -2.20 5.15
N SER A 84 5.02 -2.87 6.03
CA SER A 84 5.46 -4.13 6.66
C SER A 84 5.07 -5.40 5.89
N GLY A 85 3.98 -5.36 5.11
CA GLY A 85 3.45 -6.55 4.43
C GLY A 85 4.24 -7.02 3.20
N HIS A 86 5.23 -6.25 2.73
CA HIS A 86 5.95 -6.52 1.48
C HIS A 86 7.46 -6.82 1.67
N LEU A 87 7.94 -6.89 2.90
CA LEU A 87 9.31 -7.33 3.23
C LEU A 87 9.40 -8.83 3.54
N SER A 88 8.34 -9.59 3.27
CA SER A 88 8.23 -11.03 3.57
C SER A 88 8.01 -11.91 2.33
N GLU A 89 8.25 -11.40 1.12
CA GLU A 89 8.24 -12.17 -0.13
C GLU A 89 9.59 -12.09 -0.83
#